data_AF-A0A2K3ZJV3-F1
#
_entry.id   AF-A0A2K3ZJV3-F1
#
_cell.length_a   1.000
_cell.length_b   1.000
_cell.length_c   1.000
_cell.angle_alpha   90.00
_cell.angle_beta   90.00
_cell.angle_gamma   90.00
#
_symmetry.space_group_name_H-M   'P 1'
#
loop_
_entity.id
_entity.type
_entity.pdbx_description
1 polymer ?
#
loop_
_entity_poly.entity_id
_entity_poly.type
_entity_poly.pdbx_seq_one_letter_code
_entity_poly.pdbx_strand_id
1 'polypeptide(L)'
;MSKMLTTQLTGVFHRLESQSLDIQMAAQSLIQAIGGEGHIYVKGYGDLKHFENYIVESSERLKSSQTLDSLHSFDQLDSTDRILLFSPYFDEAIQQDLTQLLNDDRDVVVITNKSKDTTLPDHLVHFVDLSTPRPIVYTEDFDKVVTPHIISMGYIYYEIYTQMVEMITDLEL
;
A
#
# COMPACT_ATOMS: atom_id res chain seq x y z
N MET A 1 -28.10 -4.47 -11.48
CA MET A 1 -26.65 -4.74 -11.33
C MET A 1 -25.82 -3.53 -10.90
N SER A 2 -25.82 -2.38 -11.62
CA SER A 2 -25.03 -1.20 -11.21
C SER A 2 -25.25 -0.73 -9.75
N LYS A 3 -26.51 -0.62 -9.29
CA LYS A 3 -26.82 -0.28 -7.88
C LYS A 3 -26.18 -1.22 -6.85
N MET A 4 -26.08 -2.50 -7.18
CA MET A 4 -25.53 -3.52 -6.28
C MET A 4 -24.02 -3.37 -6.12
N LEU A 5 -23.30 -3.17 -7.24
CA LEU A 5 -21.88 -2.88 -7.21
C LEU A 5 -21.61 -1.64 -6.36
N THR A 6 -22.36 -0.56 -6.57
CA THR A 6 -22.22 0.67 -5.77
C THR A 6 -22.40 0.41 -4.27
N THR A 7 -23.49 -0.27 -3.86
CA THR A 7 -23.70 -0.58 -2.43
C THR A 7 -22.56 -1.39 -1.82
N GLN A 8 -22.04 -2.37 -2.56
CA GLN A 8 -20.95 -3.21 -2.07
C GLN A 8 -19.62 -2.43 -1.98
N LEU A 9 -19.35 -1.56 -2.96
CA LEU A 9 -18.19 -0.65 -2.93
C LEU A 9 -18.29 0.35 -1.78
N THR A 10 -19.47 0.91 -1.49
CA THR A 10 -19.68 1.75 -0.30
C THR A 10 -19.30 1.01 0.98
N GLY A 11 -19.65 -0.28 1.08
CA GLY A 11 -19.22 -1.11 2.20
C GLY A 11 -17.70 -1.32 2.27
N VAL A 12 -17.01 -1.39 1.13
CA VAL A 12 -15.54 -1.42 1.08
C VAL A 12 -14.96 -0.09 1.56
N PHE A 13 -15.47 1.04 1.08
CA PHE A 13 -15.00 2.38 1.48
C PHE A 13 -15.17 2.63 2.97
N HIS A 14 -16.28 2.22 3.60
CA HIS A 14 -16.42 2.34 5.05
C HIS A 14 -15.39 1.53 5.85
N ARG A 15 -14.95 0.36 5.32
CA ARG A 15 -13.87 -0.40 5.97
C ARG A 15 -12.51 0.27 5.81
N LEU A 16 -12.26 0.88 4.65
CA LEU A 16 -11.04 1.67 4.42
C LEU A 16 -11.02 2.92 5.31
N GLU A 17 -12.14 3.64 5.38
CA GLU A 17 -12.34 4.80 6.26
C GLU A 17 -12.11 4.46 7.74
N SER A 18 -12.54 3.26 8.18
CA SER A 18 -12.30 2.80 9.56
C SER A 18 -10.82 2.56 9.91
N GLN A 19 -9.92 2.58 8.92
CA GLN A 19 -8.47 2.41 9.05
C GLN A 19 -7.72 3.72 8.79
N SER A 20 -8.41 4.87 8.88
CA SER A 20 -7.81 6.18 8.60
C SER A 20 -6.54 6.47 9.42
N LEU A 21 -6.49 6.01 10.67
CA LEU A 21 -5.30 6.14 11.51
C LEU A 21 -4.12 5.29 10.98
N ASP A 22 -4.37 4.06 10.54
CA ASP A 22 -3.32 3.18 9.99
C ASP A 22 -2.78 3.76 8.68
N ILE A 23 -3.68 4.27 7.82
CA ILE A 23 -3.33 4.96 6.57
C ILE A 23 -2.51 6.21 6.87
N GLN A 24 -2.87 6.98 7.90
CA GLN A 24 -2.12 8.14 8.32
C GLN A 24 -0.73 7.79 8.83
N MET A 25 -0.59 6.74 9.64
CA MET A 25 0.70 6.26 10.11
C MET A 25 1.59 5.79 8.95
N ALA A 26 1.01 5.13 7.94
CA ALA A 26 1.72 4.78 6.71
C ALA A 26 2.24 6.02 5.97
N ALA A 27 1.40 7.05 5.77
CA ALA A 27 1.82 8.31 5.16
C ALA A 27 2.96 9.01 5.93
N GLN A 28 2.84 9.06 7.26
CA GLN A 28 3.86 9.61 8.15
C GLN A 28 5.17 8.82 8.13
N SER A 29 5.12 7.52 7.90
CA SER A 29 6.32 6.70 7.73
C SER A 29 7.02 7.02 6.41
N LEU A 30 6.26 7.03 5.31
CA LEU A 30 6.81 7.26 3.96
C LEU A 30 7.44 8.64 3.79
N ILE A 31 6.83 9.69 4.35
CA ILE A 31 7.35 11.06 4.20
C ILE A 31 8.72 11.27 4.86
N GLN A 32 9.09 10.44 5.84
CA GLN A 32 10.40 10.53 6.49
C GLN A 32 11.54 10.34 5.49
N ALA A 33 11.33 9.60 4.39
CA ALA A 33 12.30 9.52 3.30
C ALA A 33 12.56 10.88 2.66
N ILE A 34 11.51 11.67 2.41
CA ILE A 34 11.62 12.99 1.77
C ILE A 34 12.36 13.97 2.69
N GLY A 35 12.01 13.99 3.98
CA GLY A 35 12.68 14.87 4.96
C GLY A 35 14.12 14.47 5.29
N GLY A 36 14.49 13.22 5.04
CA GLY A 36 15.82 12.66 5.33
C GLY A 36 16.77 12.54 4.13
N GLU A 37 16.42 13.10 2.97
CA GLU A 37 17.15 12.96 1.69
C GLU A 37 17.19 11.51 1.12
N GLY A 38 16.32 10.63 1.60
CA GLY A 38 16.15 9.25 1.11
C GLY A 38 15.10 9.11 0.01
N HIS A 39 14.83 7.86 -0.38
CA HIS A 39 13.84 7.51 -1.39
C HIS A 39 12.71 6.64 -0.84
N ILE A 40 11.56 6.70 -1.51
CA ILE A 40 10.44 5.78 -1.27
C ILE A 40 10.53 4.67 -2.32
N TYR A 41 10.97 3.48 -1.93
CA TYR A 41 11.04 2.34 -2.83
C TYR A 41 9.72 1.56 -2.82
N VAL A 42 9.14 1.34 -4.00
CA VAL A 42 7.82 0.74 -4.16
C VAL A 42 7.90 -0.61 -4.86
N LYS A 43 7.16 -1.61 -4.36
CA LYS A 43 7.01 -2.90 -5.04
C LYS A 43 5.59 -3.44 -4.92
N GLY A 44 4.99 -3.66 -6.07
CA GLY A 44 3.69 -4.26 -6.25
C GLY A 44 3.79 -5.72 -6.70
N TYR A 45 2.85 -6.54 -6.25
CA TYR A 45 2.77 -7.96 -6.61
C TYR A 45 1.44 -8.28 -7.29
N GLY A 46 1.44 -9.38 -8.05
CA GLY A 46 0.25 -9.89 -8.75
C GLY A 46 -0.47 -8.80 -9.56
N ASP A 47 -1.79 -8.80 -9.46
CA ASP A 47 -2.64 -7.85 -10.19
C ASP A 47 -2.42 -6.39 -9.79
N LEU A 48 -1.84 -6.11 -8.62
CA LEU A 48 -1.51 -4.73 -8.24
C LEU A 48 -0.20 -4.22 -8.84
N LYS A 49 0.68 -5.08 -9.38
CA LYS A 49 2.03 -4.66 -9.82
C LYS A 49 2.03 -3.46 -10.77
N HIS A 50 1.03 -3.33 -11.65
CA HIS A 50 0.93 -2.20 -12.57
C HIS A 50 0.79 -0.83 -11.87
N PHE A 51 0.38 -0.80 -10.61
CA PHE A 51 0.25 0.42 -9.83
C PHE A 51 1.62 1.00 -9.44
N GLU A 52 2.72 0.24 -9.52
CA GLU A 52 4.10 0.75 -9.32
C GLU A 52 4.37 1.98 -10.20
N ASN A 53 4.09 1.88 -11.51
CA ASN A 53 4.31 2.95 -12.47
C ASN A 53 3.45 4.18 -12.15
N TYR A 54 2.23 3.97 -11.64
CA TYR A 54 1.39 5.09 -11.22
C TYR A 54 2.03 5.87 -10.07
N ILE A 55 2.54 5.15 -9.07
CA ILE A 55 3.17 5.75 -7.89
C ILE A 55 4.45 6.52 -8.26
N VAL A 56 5.22 6.04 -9.24
CA VAL A 56 6.55 6.61 -9.56
C VAL A 56 6.56 7.61 -10.74
N GLU A 57 5.65 7.47 -11.70
CA GLU A 57 5.71 8.22 -12.97
C GLU A 57 4.53 9.18 -13.19
N SER A 58 3.41 9.01 -12.47
CA SER A 58 2.22 9.85 -12.70
C SER A 58 2.42 11.31 -12.28
N SER A 59 1.49 12.18 -12.69
CA SER A 59 1.44 13.56 -12.18
C SER A 59 1.16 13.64 -10.68
N GLU A 60 0.61 12.56 -10.11
CA GLU A 60 0.28 12.42 -8.70
C GLU A 60 1.25 11.45 -8.02
N ARG A 61 2.48 11.31 -8.54
CA ARG A 61 3.50 10.43 -7.97
C ARG A 61 3.89 10.82 -6.54
N LEU A 62 4.37 9.85 -5.76
CA LEU A 62 5.03 10.15 -4.50
C LEU A 62 6.40 10.81 -4.79
N LYS A 63 6.71 11.91 -4.10
CA LYS A 63 7.99 12.63 -4.25
C LYS A 63 9.14 11.70 -3.83
N SER A 64 10.24 11.74 -4.59
CA SER A 64 11.42 10.86 -4.39
C SER A 64 11.12 9.35 -4.43
N SER A 65 10.04 8.93 -5.09
CA SER A 65 9.73 7.51 -5.23
C SER A 65 10.49 6.85 -6.38
N GLN A 66 10.86 5.58 -6.19
CA GLN A 66 11.49 4.72 -7.17
C GLN A 66 10.92 3.30 -7.05
N THR A 67 10.99 2.50 -8.11
CA THR A 67 10.64 1.08 -8.02
C THR A 67 11.72 0.33 -7.24
N LEU A 68 11.37 -0.55 -6.31
CA LEU A 68 12.34 -1.38 -5.57
C LEU A 68 13.18 -2.26 -6.50
N ASP A 69 12.59 -2.69 -7.63
CA ASP A 69 13.27 -3.45 -8.68
C ASP A 69 14.36 -2.63 -9.42
N SER A 70 14.50 -1.31 -9.16
CA SER A 70 15.63 -0.52 -9.67
C SER A 70 16.95 -0.83 -8.94
N LEU A 71 16.86 -1.43 -7.75
CA LEU A 71 18.00 -1.85 -6.97
C LEU A 71 18.51 -3.21 -7.42
N HIS A 72 19.83 -3.38 -7.38
CA HIS A 72 20.46 -4.68 -7.61
C HIS A 72 20.39 -5.59 -6.38
N SER A 73 20.39 -4.99 -5.18
CA SER A 73 20.31 -5.67 -3.89
C SER A 73 19.72 -4.71 -2.84
N PHE A 74 19.09 -5.25 -1.80
CA PHE A 74 18.62 -4.46 -0.64
C PHE A 74 19.77 -3.86 0.17
N ASP A 75 21.02 -4.33 -0.03
CA ASP A 75 22.23 -3.70 0.57
C ASP A 75 22.44 -2.25 0.12
N GLN A 76 21.79 -1.81 -0.96
CA GLN A 76 21.83 -0.43 -1.45
C GLN A 76 20.90 0.51 -0.68
N LEU A 77 19.99 -0.03 0.14
CA LEU A 77 19.11 0.75 0.99
C LEU A 77 19.86 1.28 2.22
N ASP A 78 19.55 2.50 2.65
CA ASP A 78 20.02 3.06 3.92
C ASP A 78 18.85 3.41 4.87
N SER A 79 19.16 3.92 6.05
CA SER A 79 18.16 4.19 7.11
C SER A 79 17.20 5.33 6.77
N THR A 80 17.52 6.13 5.76
CA THR A 80 16.68 7.23 5.27
C THR A 80 15.64 6.74 4.28
N ASP A 81 15.86 5.59 3.65
CA ASP A 81 14.91 5.02 2.70
C ASP A 81 13.66 4.46 3.40
N ARG A 82 12.53 4.47 2.68
CA ARG A 82 11.26 3.88 3.13
C ARG A 82 10.72 2.95 2.07
N ILE A 83 10.12 1.84 2.49
CA ILE A 83 9.65 0.82 1.57
C ILE A 83 8.13 0.74 1.60
N LEU A 84 7.51 0.70 0.42
CA LEU A 84 6.08 0.48 0.22
C LEU A 84 5.87 -0.82 -0.57
N LEU A 85 5.38 -1.85 0.11
CA LEU A 85 4.99 -3.12 -0.49
C LEU A 85 3.47 -3.21 -0.61
N PHE A 86 2.96 -3.67 -1.74
CA PHE A 86 1.51 -3.86 -1.90
C PHE A 86 1.14 -5.04 -2.80
N SER A 87 0.14 -5.81 -2.38
CA SER A 87 -0.31 -7.02 -3.10
C SER A 87 -1.81 -7.22 -2.90
N PRO A 88 -2.54 -7.90 -3.82
CA PRO A 88 -3.89 -8.36 -3.53
C PRO A 88 -3.98 -9.19 -2.24
N TYR A 89 -3.00 -10.07 -2.00
CA TYR A 89 -2.98 -11.00 -0.88
C TYR A 89 -1.56 -11.14 -0.30
N PHE A 90 -1.48 -11.45 0.99
CA PHE A 90 -0.19 -11.74 1.63
C PHE A 90 0.26 -13.16 1.28
N ASP A 91 1.03 -13.29 0.20
CA ASP A 91 1.56 -14.55 -0.33
C ASP A 91 3.07 -14.72 -0.05
N GLU A 92 3.65 -15.80 -0.58
CA GLU A 92 5.05 -16.14 -0.37
C GLU A 92 6.02 -15.06 -0.91
N ALA A 93 5.68 -14.42 -2.02
CA ALA A 93 6.57 -13.44 -2.67
C ALA A 93 6.70 -12.18 -1.81
N ILE A 94 5.58 -11.60 -1.37
CA ILE A 94 5.63 -10.44 -0.47
C ILE A 94 6.19 -10.81 0.89
N GLN A 95 5.93 -12.01 1.39
CA GLN A 95 6.48 -12.49 2.67
C GLN A 95 8.01 -12.62 2.61
N GLN A 96 8.56 -13.14 1.51
CA GLN A 96 10.00 -13.29 1.33
C GLN A 96 10.70 -11.92 1.36
N ASP A 97 10.24 -10.98 0.54
CA ASP A 97 10.83 -9.64 0.47
C ASP A 97 10.67 -8.89 1.80
N LEU A 98 9.50 -8.97 2.43
CA LEU A 98 9.28 -8.37 3.75
C LEU A 98 10.22 -8.95 4.80
N THR A 99 10.40 -10.28 4.82
CA THR A 99 11.30 -10.92 5.79
C THR A 99 12.75 -10.44 5.62
N GLN A 100 13.20 -10.29 4.37
CA GLN A 100 14.55 -9.79 4.09
C GLN A 100 14.71 -8.33 4.57
N LEU A 101 13.76 -7.47 4.24
CA LEU A 101 13.77 -6.06 4.68
C LEU A 101 13.75 -5.92 6.20
N LEU A 102 12.96 -6.74 6.89
CA LEU A 102 12.89 -6.72 8.35
C LEU A 102 14.18 -7.23 9.01
N ASN A 103 14.87 -8.21 8.41
CA ASN A 103 16.18 -8.65 8.90
C ASN A 103 17.25 -7.55 8.77
N ASP A 104 17.07 -6.62 7.84
CA ASP A 104 17.92 -5.46 7.62
C ASP A 104 17.43 -4.21 8.39
N ASP A 105 16.51 -4.38 9.36
CA ASP A 105 15.96 -3.33 10.23
C ASP A 105 15.31 -2.18 9.45
N ARG A 106 14.59 -2.50 8.36
CA ARG A 106 13.91 -1.51 7.51
C ARG A 106 12.48 -1.28 7.96
N ASP A 107 12.08 0.00 7.94
CA ASP A 107 10.69 0.41 8.10
C ASP A 107 9.91 0.18 6.80
N VAL A 108 8.84 -0.61 6.87
CA VAL A 108 8.06 -1.04 5.70
C VAL A 108 6.58 -0.72 5.88
N VAL A 109 6.00 -0.05 4.89
CA VAL A 109 4.55 0.03 4.72
C VAL A 109 4.08 -1.16 3.89
N VAL A 110 3.08 -1.89 4.39
CA VAL A 110 2.52 -3.06 3.71
C VAL A 110 1.02 -2.89 3.50
N ILE A 111 0.57 -2.92 2.24
CA ILE A 111 -0.85 -2.80 1.86
C ILE A 111 -1.31 -4.11 1.20
N THR A 112 -2.10 -4.92 1.89
CA THR A 112 -2.62 -6.18 1.34
C THR A 112 -3.80 -6.74 2.13
N ASN A 113 -4.48 -7.76 1.59
CA ASN A 113 -5.36 -8.60 2.39
C ASN A 113 -4.52 -9.70 3.07
N LYS A 114 -4.33 -9.61 4.39
CA LYS A 114 -3.64 -10.65 5.17
C LYS A 114 -4.61 -11.70 5.72
N SER A 115 -4.11 -12.91 5.95
CA SER A 115 -4.90 -13.93 6.66
C SER A 115 -4.91 -13.63 8.15
N LYS A 116 -5.84 -14.24 8.90
CA LYS A 116 -5.91 -14.06 10.36
C LYS A 116 -4.68 -14.63 11.09
N ASP A 117 -4.00 -15.58 10.45
CA ASP A 117 -2.84 -16.26 11.01
C ASP A 117 -1.53 -15.51 10.68
N THR A 118 -1.59 -14.49 9.82
CA THR A 118 -0.45 -13.62 9.52
C THR A 118 -0.23 -12.59 10.63
N THR A 119 0.86 -12.79 11.38
CA THR A 119 1.38 -11.84 12.35
C THR A 119 2.49 -11.00 11.70
N LEU A 120 2.39 -9.68 11.84
CA LEU A 120 3.41 -8.73 11.38
C LEU A 120 3.97 -8.01 12.61
N PRO A 121 5.27 -7.68 12.66
CA PRO A 121 5.85 -6.97 13.80
C PRO A 121 5.42 -5.51 13.79
N ASP A 122 4.63 -5.10 14.79
CA ASP A 122 4.03 -3.76 14.88
C ASP A 122 5.01 -2.57 14.91
N HIS A 123 6.30 -2.81 15.19
CA HIS A 123 7.31 -1.75 15.34
C HIS A 123 8.07 -1.40 14.06
N LEU A 124 8.11 -2.31 13.07
CA LEU A 124 8.81 -2.12 11.79
C LEU A 124 7.85 -2.15 10.59
N VAL A 125 6.58 -2.54 10.82
CA VAL A 125 5.59 -2.67 9.75
C VAL A 125 4.39 -1.79 10.03
N HIS A 126 4.17 -0.82 9.15
CA HIS A 126 2.92 -0.08 9.06
C HIS A 126 1.98 -0.81 8.10
N PHE A 127 1.02 -1.55 8.66
CA PHE A 127 0.10 -2.35 7.88
C PHE A 127 -1.20 -1.61 7.58
N VAL A 128 -1.67 -1.68 6.33
CA VAL A 128 -2.99 -1.21 5.90
C VAL A 128 -3.73 -2.35 5.22
N ASP A 129 -4.97 -2.64 5.63
CA ASP A 129 -5.77 -3.71 5.04
C ASP A 129 -6.46 -3.23 3.75
N LEU A 130 -6.16 -3.89 2.63
CA LEU A 130 -6.77 -3.60 1.32
C LEU A 130 -8.30 -3.78 1.30
N SER A 131 -8.88 -4.40 2.34
CA SER A 131 -10.32 -4.48 2.63
C SER A 131 -11.16 -5.17 1.55
N THR A 132 -10.50 -6.02 0.76
CA THR A 132 -11.03 -6.72 -0.42
C THR A 132 -10.67 -8.21 -0.43
N PRO A 133 -10.84 -8.97 0.67
CA PRO A 133 -10.33 -10.35 0.76
C PRO A 133 -11.06 -11.35 -0.15
N ARG A 134 -12.22 -10.95 -0.71
CA ARG A 134 -13.11 -11.82 -1.49
C ARG A 134 -13.96 -11.00 -2.45
N PRO A 135 -14.54 -11.63 -3.49
CA PRO A 135 -15.41 -10.91 -4.41
C PRO A 135 -16.74 -10.49 -3.75
N ILE A 136 -17.30 -9.37 -4.20
CA ILE A 136 -18.37 -8.63 -3.51
C ILE A 136 -19.70 -8.55 -4.28
N VAL A 137 -19.70 -8.72 -5.61
CA VAL A 137 -20.92 -8.67 -6.44
C VAL A 137 -21.43 -10.08 -6.68
N TYR A 138 -22.72 -10.33 -6.38
CA TYR A 138 -23.37 -11.59 -6.74
C TYR A 138 -24.03 -11.50 -8.12
N THR A 139 -23.89 -12.55 -8.92
CA THR A 139 -24.65 -12.74 -10.16
C THR A 139 -26.07 -13.23 -9.87
N GLU A 140 -26.90 -13.35 -10.91
CA GLU A 140 -28.24 -13.96 -10.80
C GLU A 140 -28.17 -15.43 -10.34
N ASP A 141 -27.04 -16.11 -10.61
CA ASP A 141 -26.73 -17.47 -10.17
C ASP A 141 -26.02 -17.53 -8.80
N PHE A 142 -25.96 -16.41 -8.06
CA PHE A 142 -25.30 -16.26 -6.76
C PHE A 142 -23.76 -16.40 -6.77
N ASP A 143 -23.11 -16.41 -7.93
CA ASP A 143 -21.65 -16.38 -8.03
C ASP A 143 -21.09 -15.03 -7.63
N LYS A 144 -19.93 -15.02 -6.95
CA LYS A 144 -19.23 -13.78 -6.58
C LYS A 144 -18.15 -13.46 -7.61
N VAL A 145 -18.27 -12.32 -8.29
CA VAL A 145 -17.50 -12.08 -9.53
C VAL A 145 -16.52 -10.90 -9.53
N VAL A 146 -16.67 -9.93 -8.62
CA VAL A 146 -15.81 -8.72 -8.60
C VAL A 146 -15.06 -8.61 -7.30
N THR A 147 -13.72 -8.59 -7.34
CA THR A 147 -12.87 -8.23 -6.20
C THR A 147 -12.19 -6.89 -6.50
N PRO A 148 -12.55 -5.79 -5.80
CA PRO A 148 -12.20 -4.44 -6.26
C PRO A 148 -10.83 -3.96 -5.73
N HIS A 149 -9.79 -4.78 -5.85
CA HIS A 149 -8.45 -4.46 -5.34
C HIS A 149 -7.93 -3.10 -5.85
N ILE A 150 -8.12 -2.80 -7.14
CA ILE A 150 -7.64 -1.56 -7.76
C ILE A 150 -8.31 -0.32 -7.18
N ILE A 151 -9.63 -0.38 -6.97
CA ILE A 151 -10.39 0.74 -6.42
C ILE A 151 -9.97 0.99 -4.96
N SER A 152 -9.77 -0.08 -4.19
CA SER A 152 -9.28 0.01 -2.81
C SER A 152 -7.86 0.55 -2.73
N MET A 153 -6.96 0.06 -3.59
CA MET A 153 -5.57 0.54 -3.66
C MET A 153 -5.53 2.02 -4.03
N GLY A 154 -6.33 2.44 -5.02
CA GLY A 154 -6.45 3.84 -5.41
C GLY A 154 -6.96 4.72 -4.27
N TYR A 155 -7.98 4.27 -3.52
CA TYR A 155 -8.48 5.00 -2.35
C TYR A 155 -7.38 5.19 -1.29
N ILE A 156 -6.71 4.10 -0.88
CA ILE A 156 -5.62 4.14 0.09
C ILE A 156 -4.48 5.04 -0.39
N TYR A 157 -4.11 4.91 -1.66
CA TYR A 157 -3.08 5.73 -2.27
C TYR A 157 -3.42 7.22 -2.20
N TYR A 158 -4.65 7.60 -2.52
CA TYR A 158 -5.06 9.00 -2.49
C TYR A 158 -5.13 9.58 -1.09
N GLU A 159 -5.52 8.79 -0.09
CA GLU A 159 -5.43 9.18 1.31
C GLU A 159 -3.96 9.42 1.72
N ILE A 160 -3.05 8.49 1.39
CA ILE A 160 -1.61 8.65 1.64
C ILE A 160 -1.07 9.90 0.92
N TYR A 161 -1.35 10.02 -0.37
CA TYR A 161 -0.86 11.11 -1.21
C TYR A 161 -1.29 12.47 -0.68
N THR A 162 -2.58 12.62 -0.35
CA THR A 162 -3.13 13.89 0.15
C THR A 162 -2.47 14.28 1.46
N GLN A 163 -2.36 13.33 2.40
CA GLN A 163 -1.70 13.57 3.67
C GLN A 163 -0.21 13.94 3.50
N MET A 164 0.50 13.27 2.60
CA MET A 164 1.89 13.59 2.31
C MET A 164 2.03 14.98 1.67
N VAL A 165 1.14 15.37 0.75
CA VAL A 165 1.15 16.71 0.14
C VAL A 165 0.94 17.79 1.21
N GLU A 166 0.01 17.59 2.14
CA GLU A 166 -0.21 18.51 3.27
C GLU A 166 1.04 18.60 4.15
N MET A 167 1.62 17.48 4.56
CA MET A 167 2.83 17.47 5.39
C MET A 167 4.05 18.08 4.69
N ILE A 168 4.26 17.83 3.40
CA ILE A 168 5.34 18.46 2.62
C ILE A 168 5.18 19.98 2.61
N THR A 169 3.95 20.45 2.43
CA THR A 169 3.63 21.88 2.43
C THR A 169 3.90 22.51 3.79
N ASP A 170 3.47 21.86 4.88
CA ASP A 170 3.65 22.34 6.24
C ASP A 170 5.12 22.34 6.70
N LEU A 171 5.93 21.39 6.18
CA LEU A 171 7.34 21.25 6.51
C LEU A 171 8.28 22.02 5.57
N GLU A 172 7.73 22.73 4.56
CA GLU A 172 8.49 23.43 3.51
C GLU A 172 9.52 22.54 2.78
N LEU A 173 9.19 21.25 2.58
CA LEU A 173 10.08 20.22 2.00
C LEU A 173 10.07 20.15 0.46
#